data_AF-A0A3N4JEW1-F1
#
_entry.id   AF-A0A3N4JEW1-F1
#
_cell.length_a   1.000
_cell.length_b   1.000
_cell.length_c   1.000
_cell.angle_alpha   90.00
_cell.angle_beta   90.00
_cell.angle_gamma   90.00
#
_symmetry.space_group_name_H-M   'P 1'
#
loop_
_entity.id
_entity.type
_entity.pdbx_description
1 polymer ?
#
loop_
_entity_poly.entity_id
_entity_poly.type
_entity_poly.pdbx_seq_one_letter_code
_entity_poly.pdbx_strand_id
1 'polypeptide(L)'
;MQIVVLKLSSSQPDFQAQKNQLQETLEAAGYLVIFYPVYHYELSFIEYFWGSAKVYTWAHCKYSFPLLVQTVSEAVAQVASMLI
;
A
#
# COMPACT_ATOMS: atom_id res chain seq x y z
N MET A 1 1.98 -10.45 2.51
CA MET A 1 0.70 -11.06 2.93
C MET A 1 1.01 -12.47 3.42
N GLN A 2 1.12 -12.68 4.74
CA GLN A 2 1.28 -14.03 5.28
C GLN A 2 -0.07 -14.72 5.24
N ILE A 3 -0.26 -15.57 4.24
CA ILE A 3 -1.25 -16.66 4.31
C ILE A 3 -0.83 -17.51 5.52
N VAL A 4 -1.77 -17.82 6.42
CA VAL A 4 -1.51 -18.66 7.58
C VAL A 4 -1.15 -20.06 7.08
N VAL A 5 0.16 -20.30 6.95
CA VAL A 5 0.72 -21.59 6.58
C VAL A 5 1.27 -22.21 7.86
N LEU A 6 0.83 -23.43 8.17
CA LEU A 6 1.32 -24.17 9.34
C LEU A 6 2.85 -24.24 9.29
N LYS A 7 3.51 -24.01 10.43
CA LYS A 7 4.97 -23.84 10.57
C LYS A 7 5.83 -24.98 9.98
N LEU A 8 5.24 -26.17 9.80
CA LEU A 8 5.86 -27.32 9.14
C LEU A 8 5.94 -27.15 7.61
N SER A 9 4.96 -26.48 7.00
CA SER A 9 4.85 -26.29 5.55
C SER A 9 5.66 -25.08 5.08
N SER A 10 5.82 -24.04 5.90
CA SER A 10 6.61 -22.85 5.52
C SER A 10 8.09 -23.14 5.32
N SER A 11 8.64 -24.19 5.93
CA SER A 11 10.06 -24.55 5.81
C SER A 11 10.34 -25.53 4.66
N GLN A 12 9.31 -25.97 3.93
CA GLN A 12 9.50 -26.86 2.80
C GLN A 12 10.15 -26.08 1.63
N PRO A 13 11.13 -26.67 0.91
CA PRO A 13 11.86 -25.96 -0.15
C PRO A 13 11.00 -25.47 -1.32
N ASP A 14 9.99 -26.24 -1.69
CA ASP A 14 9.01 -25.89 -2.73
C ASP A 14 8.18 -24.67 -2.33
N PHE A 15 7.77 -24.59 -1.06
CA PHE A 15 7.05 -23.44 -0.53
C PHE A 15 7.91 -22.17 -0.49
N GLN A 16 9.19 -22.30 -0.17
CA GLN A 16 10.14 -21.17 -0.21
C GLN A 16 10.49 -20.74 -1.64
N ALA A 17 10.47 -21.67 -2.60
CA ALA A 17 10.73 -21.40 -4.01
C ALA A 17 9.52 -20.81 -4.75
N GLN A 18 8.30 -21.06 -4.25
CA GLN A 18 7.07 -20.59 -4.89
C GLN A 18 6.85 -19.08 -4.66
N LYS A 19 6.81 -18.32 -5.76
CA LYS A 19 6.41 -16.91 -5.72
C LYS A 19 4.90 -16.81 -5.50
N ASN A 20 4.46 -15.69 -4.91
CA ASN A 20 3.04 -15.45 -4.78
C ASN A 20 2.41 -15.13 -6.15
N GLN A 21 1.17 -15.58 -6.38
CA GLN A 21 0.50 -15.43 -7.68
C GLN A 21 0.44 -13.96 -8.15
N LEU A 22 0.27 -13.01 -7.23
CA LEU A 22 0.22 -11.59 -7.54
C LEU A 22 1.58 -11.07 -8.06
N GLN A 23 2.67 -11.50 -7.44
CA GLN A 23 4.04 -11.19 -7.81
C GLN A 23 4.33 -11.77 -9.20
N GLU A 24 3.97 -13.03 -9.45
CA GLU A 24 4.14 -13.63 -10.77
C GLU A 24 3.36 -12.86 -11.85
N THR A 25 2.11 -12.48 -11.55
CA THR A 25 1.27 -11.72 -12.49
C THR A 25 1.85 -10.33 -12.78
N LEU A 26 2.34 -9.63 -11.76
CA LEU A 26 2.93 -8.29 -11.89
C LEU A 26 4.27 -8.34 -12.64
N GLU A 27 5.14 -9.29 -12.29
CA GLU A 27 6.43 -9.49 -12.98
C GLU A 27 6.21 -9.89 -14.45
N ALA A 28 5.22 -10.74 -14.75
CA ALA A 28 4.85 -11.11 -16.12
C ALA A 28 4.34 -9.91 -16.94
N ALA A 29 3.72 -8.92 -16.29
CA ALA A 29 3.31 -7.66 -16.90
C ALA A 29 4.45 -6.62 -16.98
N GLY A 30 5.68 -6.96 -16.54
CA GLY A 30 6.85 -6.11 -16.60
C GLY A 30 7.02 -5.14 -15.42
N TYR A 31 6.23 -5.30 -14.35
CA TYR A 31 6.36 -4.48 -13.14
C TYR A 31 7.42 -5.04 -12.19
N LEU A 32 8.13 -4.13 -11.52
CA LEU A 32 9.02 -4.49 -10.42
C LEU A 32 8.22 -4.58 -9.10
N VAL A 33 8.33 -5.70 -8.40
CA VAL A 33 7.68 -5.90 -7.10
C VAL A 33 8.69 -5.62 -5.99
N ILE A 34 8.40 -4.60 -5.17
CA ILE A 34 9.24 -4.19 -4.05
C ILE A 34 8.58 -4.67 -2.75
N PHE A 35 9.33 -5.41 -1.93
CA PHE A 35 8.89 -5.87 -0.62
C PHE A 35 9.47 -4.98 0.48
N TYR A 36 8.59 -4.51 1.37
CA TYR A 36 8.97 -3.78 2.57
C TYR A 36 9.06 -4.73 3.77
N PRO A 37 9.94 -4.46 4.76
CA PRO A 37 9.97 -5.20 6.01
C PRO A 37 8.63 -5.13 6.73
N VAL A 38 8.22 -6.25 7.35
CA VAL A 38 6.97 -6.29 8.12
C VAL A 38 7.12 -5.39 9.35
N TYR A 39 6.11 -4.56 9.61
CA TYR A 39 6.04 -3.59 10.72
C TYR A 39 6.89 -2.32 10.60
N HIS A 40 7.48 -2.07 9.43
CA HIS A 40 8.23 -0.84 9.15
C HIS A 40 7.48 0.04 8.13
N TYR A 41 6.32 0.55 8.54
CA TYR A 41 5.45 1.38 7.70
C TYR A 41 6.12 2.69 7.27
N GLU A 42 7.02 3.22 8.11
CA GLU A 42 7.82 4.42 7.85
C GLU A 42 8.69 4.32 6.58
N LEU A 43 9.00 3.11 6.11
CA LEU A 43 9.77 2.88 4.89
C LEU A 43 8.90 2.92 3.63
N SER A 44 7.59 2.83 3.77
CA SER A 44 6.65 2.81 2.65
C SER A 44 6.31 4.22 2.20
N PHE A 45 6.68 4.56 0.96
CA PHE A 45 6.45 5.89 0.37
C PHE A 45 4.96 6.30 0.40
N ILE A 46 4.04 5.34 0.33
CA ILE A 46 2.59 5.62 0.33
C ILE A 46 2.09 6.19 1.65
N GLU A 47 2.75 5.89 2.78
CA GLU A 47 2.35 6.39 4.09
C GLU A 47 2.49 7.91 4.20
N TYR A 48 3.44 8.50 3.49
CA TYR A 48 3.57 9.96 3.39
C TYR A 48 2.33 10.60 2.76
N PHE A 49 1.85 10.03 1.64
CA PHE A 49 0.65 10.55 0.96
C PHE A 49 -0.57 10.41 1.85
N TRP A 50 -0.75 9.24 2.47
CA TRP A 50 -1.89 9.01 3.36
C TRP A 50 -1.86 9.89 4.60
N GLY A 51 -0.68 10.10 5.21
CA GLY A 51 -0.51 10.98 6.36
C GLY A 51 -0.97 12.41 6.03
N SER A 52 -0.43 12.98 4.95
CA SER A 52 -0.78 14.33 4.48
C SER A 52 -2.26 14.43 4.07
N ALA A 53 -2.77 13.44 3.33
CA ALA A 53 -4.16 13.42 2.91
C ALA A 53 -5.13 13.36 4.10
N LYS A 54 -4.80 12.61 5.15
CA LYS A 54 -5.60 12.56 6.40
C LYS A 54 -5.65 13.92 7.11
N VAL A 55 -4.51 14.59 7.24
CA VAL A 55 -4.45 15.93 7.86
C VAL A 55 -5.34 16.91 7.10
N TYR A 56 -5.23 16.94 5.77
CA TYR A 56 -6.07 17.80 4.93
C TYR A 56 -7.55 17.46 5.06
N THR A 57 -7.88 16.16 5.00
CA THR A 57 -9.27 15.70 5.05
C THR A 57 -9.93 16.00 6.41
N TRP A 58 -9.18 15.91 7.50
CA TRP A 58 -9.67 16.32 8.82
C TRP A 58 -9.93 17.82 8.91
N ALA A 59 -9.04 18.65 8.38
CA ALA A 59 -9.24 20.11 8.35
C ALA A 59 -10.46 20.53 7.50
N HIS A 60 -10.82 19.74 6.48
CA HIS A 60 -11.90 20.02 5.54
C HIS A 60 -13.09 19.04 5.69
N CYS A 61 -13.27 18.45 6.88
CA CYS A 61 -14.31 17.46 7.12
C CYS A 61 -15.71 18.07 7.03
N LYS A 62 -16.53 17.58 6.09
CA LYS A 62 -17.93 18.01 5.88
C LYS A 62 -18.96 16.98 6.34
N TYR A 63 -18.54 15.96 7.10
CA TYR A 63 -19.39 14.91 7.68
C TYR A 63 -20.37 14.23 6.69
N SER A 64 -19.94 14.05 5.44
CA SER A 64 -20.72 13.42 4.38
C SER A 64 -19.82 12.50 3.56
N PHE A 65 -20.26 11.28 3.29
CA PHE A 65 -19.43 10.29 2.59
C PHE A 65 -19.10 10.69 1.15
N PRO A 66 -20.04 11.17 0.31
CA PRO A 66 -19.69 11.70 -1.01
C PRO A 66 -18.66 12.83 -0.96
N LEU A 67 -18.80 13.74 0.01
CA LEU A 67 -17.85 14.85 0.17
C LEU A 67 -16.50 14.36 0.68
N LEU A 68 -16.46 13.33 1.52
CA LEU A 68 -15.21 12.71 1.97
C LEU A 68 -14.42 12.14 0.79
N VAL A 69 -15.09 11.43 -0.12
CA VAL A 69 -14.44 10.89 -1.33
C VAL A 69 -13.82 12.01 -2.16
N GLN A 70 -14.57 13.10 -2.37
CA GLN A 70 -14.07 14.28 -3.08
C GLN A 70 -12.86 14.91 -2.37
N THR A 71 -12.97 15.19 -1.07
CA THR A 71 -11.91 15.82 -0.28
C THR A 71 -10.63 14.99 -0.27
N VAL A 72 -10.72 13.66 -0.18
CA VAL A 72 -9.55 12.77 -0.23
C VAL A 72 -8.87 12.83 -1.61
N SER A 73 -9.65 12.83 -2.70
CA SER A 73 -9.09 12.97 -4.05
C SER A 73 -8.36 14.31 -4.23
N GLU A 74 -8.95 15.40 -3.76
CA GLU A 74 -8.32 16.74 -3.77
C GLU A 74 -7.04 16.76 -2.94
N ALA A 75 -7.05 16.14 -1.76
CA ALA A 75 -5.90 16.08 -0.87
C ALA A 75 -4.72 15.34 -1.51
N VAL A 76 -4.98 14.16 -2.08
CA VAL A 76 -3.93 13.34 -2.73
C VAL A 76 -3.35 14.08 -3.94
N ALA A 77 -4.17 14.76 -4.73
CA ALA A 77 -3.70 15.56 -5.87
C ALA A 77 -2.80 16.72 -5.43
N GLN A 78 -3.13 17.40 -4.32
CA GLN A 78 -2.29 18.47 -3.75
C GLN A 78 -0.94 17.94 -3.27
N VAL A 79 -0.90 16.80 -2.58
CA VAL A 79 0.35 16.21 -2.10
C VAL A 79 1.25 15.83 -3.27
N ALA A 80 0.68 15.25 -4.33
CA ALA A 80 1.43 14.92 -5.54
C ALA A 80 2.04 16.16 -6.20
N SER A 81 1.32 17.28 -6.23
CA SER A 81 1.82 18.54 -6.82
C SER A 81 2.96 19.20 -6.05
N MET A 82 3.16 18.87 -4.77
CA MET A 82 4.26 19.43 -3.96
C MET A 82 5.58 18.67 -4.12
N LEU A 83 5.54 17.48 -4.72
CA LEU A 83 6.70 16.59 -4.87
C LEU A 83 7.30 16.60 -6.28
N ILE A 84 6.68 17.34 -7.22
CA ILE A 84 7.09 17.52 -8.63
C ILE A 84 7.56 18.95 -8.82
#